data_AF-A0A2J7ZT83-F1
#
_entry.id   AF-A0A2J7ZT83-F1
#
_cell.length_a   1.000
_cell.length_b   1.000
_cell.length_c   1.000
_cell.angle_alpha   90.00
_cell.angle_beta   90.00
_cell.angle_gamma   90.00
#
_symmetry.space_group_name_H-M   'P 1'
#
loop_
_entity.id
_entity.type
_entity.pdbx_description
1 polymer ?
#
loop_
_entity_poly.entity_id
_entity_poly.type
_entity_poly.pdbx_seq_one_letter_code
_entity_poly.pdbx_strand_id
1 'polypeptide(L)'
;METMVIITHIQYFIIVTHLNVDYPAIIGRCQSALSAITGAENYIACSPTCLFPHLGSAGQSAVQMCFGFMIPCMAAVVVVVSFNYCLEEEEAGKCQAAAGMPRWPQHSSRCTWASFQPFRSLVHADQSLSLVHQLAVVLIIASFILYPSLCQTALGIFACYIIDSGAGAFKENQKASWPHGYWVRDMQQRCYHGIHRQVYMPVGVASTVAFCLGLPLIYFLLVWRCRHNLKDVFVQIKYGFLYVQYKPRFFWWAAVLQLQTLALVAVQTFGRTVVVRGVYVLIAWL
;
A
#
# COMPACT_ATOMS: atom_id res chain seq x y z
N MET A 1 0.64 -5.50 -17.92
CA MET A 1 1.29 -6.58 -17.13
C MET A 1 2.70 -6.21 -16.71
N GLU A 2 3.55 -5.71 -17.60
CA GLU A 2 4.93 -5.27 -17.27
C GLU A 2 4.96 -4.17 -16.20
N THR A 3 4.03 -3.22 -16.25
CA THR A 3 3.94 -2.11 -15.31
C THR A 3 3.75 -2.54 -13.85
N MET A 4 2.94 -3.58 -13.60
CA MET A 4 2.71 -4.06 -12.23
C MET A 4 3.95 -4.71 -11.64
N VAL A 5 4.69 -5.48 -12.45
CA VAL A 5 5.96 -6.09 -12.04
C VAL A 5 6.96 -5.00 -11.68
N ILE A 6 7.07 -3.97 -12.51
CA ILE A 6 7.94 -2.81 -12.25
C ILE A 6 7.54 -2.13 -10.95
N ILE A 7 6.24 -1.86 -10.73
CA ILE A 7 5.76 -1.23 -9.49
C ILE A 7 6.13 -2.08 -8.27
N THR A 8 5.89 -3.39 -8.29
CA THR A 8 6.25 -4.28 -7.18
C THR A 8 7.75 -4.31 -6.91
N HIS A 9 8.60 -4.32 -7.96
CA HIS A 9 10.05 -4.26 -7.78
C HIS A 9 10.51 -2.91 -7.21
N ILE A 10 9.89 -1.81 -7.64
CA ILE A 10 10.16 -0.48 -7.07
C ILE A 10 9.75 -0.44 -5.60
N GLN A 11 8.58 -1.00 -5.24
CA GLN A 11 8.13 -1.09 -3.84
C GLN A 11 9.11 -1.90 -2.99
N TYR A 12 9.58 -3.05 -3.48
CA TYR A 12 10.61 -3.84 -2.81
C TYR A 12 11.92 -3.06 -2.64
N PHE A 13 12.36 -2.35 -3.68
CA PHE A 13 13.54 -1.50 -3.59
C PHE A 13 13.38 -0.44 -2.50
N ILE A 14 12.26 0.29 -2.47
CA ILE A 14 11.97 1.32 -1.47
C ILE A 14 12.00 0.72 -0.05
N ILE A 15 11.32 -0.42 0.17
CA ILE A 15 11.30 -1.13 1.46
C ILE A 15 12.73 -1.49 1.90
N VAL A 16 13.55 -2.03 1.00
CA VAL A 16 14.92 -2.44 1.29
C VAL A 16 15.81 -1.23 1.65
N THR A 17 15.69 -0.13 0.91
CA THR A 17 16.44 1.11 1.18
C THR A 17 16.09 1.78 2.50
N HIS A 18 14.93 1.44 3.07
CA HIS A 18 14.48 1.96 4.35
C HIS A 18 14.97 1.18 5.56
N LEU A 19 15.71 0.09 5.36
CA LEU A 19 16.44 -0.58 6.43
C LEU A 19 17.54 0.34 6.96
N ASN A 20 17.90 0.16 8.24
CA ASN A 20 18.94 0.92 8.92
C ASN A 20 20.35 0.45 8.50
N VAL A 21 20.66 0.59 7.20
CA VAL A 21 21.95 0.27 6.59
C VAL A 21 22.49 1.57 5.98
N ASP A 22 23.79 1.82 6.12
CA ASP A 22 24.43 3.00 5.55
C ASP A 22 24.52 2.89 4.02
N TYR A 23 23.50 3.39 3.32
CA TYR A 23 23.46 3.43 1.87
C TYR A 23 24.18 4.68 1.31
N PRO A 24 24.87 4.59 0.16
CA PRO A 24 25.42 5.75 -0.52
C PRO A 24 24.34 6.76 -0.94
N ALA A 25 24.66 8.06 -0.92
CA ALA A 25 23.72 9.16 -1.14
C ALA A 25 22.93 9.11 -2.47
N ILE A 26 23.46 8.43 -3.49
CA ILE A 26 22.78 8.22 -4.78
C ILE A 26 21.49 7.41 -4.58
N ILE A 27 21.53 6.38 -3.72
CA ILE A 27 20.39 5.50 -3.46
C ILE A 27 19.27 6.28 -2.78
N GLY A 28 19.58 7.18 -1.84
CA GLY A 28 18.57 8.02 -1.18
C GLY A 28 17.86 8.99 -2.14
N ARG A 29 18.56 9.50 -3.18
CA ARG A 29 17.96 10.33 -4.23
C ARG A 29 17.06 9.52 -5.16
N CYS A 30 17.48 8.31 -5.52
CA CYS A 30 16.65 7.39 -6.31
C CYS A 30 15.39 7.01 -5.53
N GLN A 31 15.52 6.73 -4.24
CA GLN A 31 14.40 6.41 -3.37
C GLN A 31 13.37 7.53 -3.33
N SER A 32 13.76 8.78 -3.09
CA SER A 32 12.81 9.90 -3.03
C SER A 32 12.07 10.12 -4.35
N ALA A 33 12.76 9.96 -5.49
CA ALA A 33 12.14 10.02 -6.82
C ALA A 33 11.15 8.86 -7.03
N LEU A 34 11.54 7.63 -6.67
CA LEU A 34 10.71 6.44 -6.84
C LEU A 34 9.49 6.41 -5.91
N SER A 35 9.62 6.90 -4.68
CA SER A 35 8.50 7.07 -3.74
C SER A 35 7.48 8.08 -4.28
N ALA A 36 7.93 9.17 -4.92
CA ALA A 36 7.05 10.15 -5.56
C ALA A 36 6.31 9.57 -6.78
N ILE A 37 7.00 8.77 -7.60
CA ILE A 37 6.43 8.14 -8.81
C ILE A 37 5.38 7.09 -8.47
N THR A 38 5.65 6.26 -7.47
CA THR A 38 4.76 5.14 -7.12
C THR A 38 3.58 5.54 -6.25
N GLY A 39 3.59 6.75 -5.66
CA GLY A 39 2.59 7.17 -4.69
C GLY A 39 2.50 6.29 -3.44
N ALA A 40 3.44 5.34 -3.29
CA ALA A 40 3.45 4.34 -2.22
C ALA A 40 3.76 4.97 -0.85
N GLU A 41 4.33 6.18 -0.84
CA GLU A 41 4.70 6.91 0.36
C GLU A 41 4.36 8.41 0.21
N ASN A 42 3.11 8.77 0.50
CA ASN A 42 2.66 10.17 0.52
C ASN A 42 3.32 11.04 1.62
N TYR A 43 4.15 10.46 2.50
CA TYR A 43 4.81 11.17 3.60
C TYR A 43 5.79 12.26 3.14
N ILE A 44 6.27 12.21 1.90
CA ILE A 44 7.23 13.20 1.36
C ILE A 44 6.51 14.42 0.78
N ALA A 45 5.28 14.29 0.27
CA ALA A 45 4.54 15.39 -0.37
C ALA A 45 3.50 16.05 0.55
N CYS A 46 2.90 15.30 1.48
CA CYS A 46 1.92 15.83 2.44
C CYS A 46 1.99 15.02 3.75
N SER A 47 2.50 15.64 4.82
CA SER A 47 2.39 15.05 6.16
C SER A 47 1.06 15.46 6.79
N PRO A 48 0.19 14.51 7.19
CA PRO A 48 -1.07 14.80 7.88
C PRO A 48 -0.89 15.62 9.16
N THR A 49 0.29 15.52 9.77
CA THR A 49 0.66 16.29 10.97
C THR A 49 0.75 17.78 10.69
N CYS A 50 1.09 18.20 9.47
CA CYS A 50 1.15 19.62 9.09
C CYS A 50 -0.23 20.29 9.02
N LEU A 51 -1.31 19.52 8.84
CA LEU A 51 -2.68 20.04 8.86
C LEU A 51 -3.17 20.36 10.29
N PHE A 52 -2.56 19.73 11.30
CA PHE A 52 -2.96 19.87 12.71
C PHE A 52 -1.75 20.13 13.63
N PRO A 53 -1.02 21.25 13.45
CA PRO A 53 0.22 21.52 14.18
C PRO A 53 0.02 21.80 15.68
N HIS A 54 -1.19 22.17 16.09
CA HIS A 54 -1.53 22.52 17.47
C HIS A 54 -1.74 21.31 18.39
N LEU A 55 -1.82 20.10 17.83
CA LEU A 55 -1.98 18.88 18.60
C LEU A 55 -0.65 18.48 19.27
N GLY A 56 -0.72 18.00 20.51
CA GLY A 56 0.41 17.35 21.17
C GLY A 56 0.80 16.04 20.48
N SER A 57 1.93 15.46 20.89
CA SER A 57 2.48 14.18 20.40
C SER A 57 1.45 13.05 20.24
N ALA A 58 0.60 12.85 21.25
CA ALA A 58 -0.44 11.83 21.25
C ALA A 58 -1.54 12.11 20.20
N GLY A 59 -1.89 13.37 19.99
CA GLY A 59 -2.84 13.77 18.93
C GLY A 59 -2.22 13.61 17.54
N GLN A 60 -0.94 13.98 17.38
CA GLN A 60 -0.23 13.82 16.12
C GLN A 60 -0.07 12.36 15.72
N SER A 61 0.25 11.46 16.66
CA SER A 61 0.37 10.02 16.39
C SER A 61 -0.98 9.40 16.03
N ALA A 62 -2.07 9.83 16.67
CA ALA A 62 -3.43 9.43 16.30
C ALA A 62 -3.79 9.88 14.88
N VAL A 63 -3.54 11.15 14.53
CA VAL A 63 -3.78 11.68 13.17
C VAL A 63 -2.96 10.89 12.15
N GLN A 64 -1.68 10.66 12.40
CA GLN A 64 -0.82 9.92 11.47
C GLN A 64 -1.31 8.47 11.25
N MET A 65 -1.87 7.83 12.28
CA MET A 65 -2.47 6.49 12.16
C MET A 65 -3.79 6.51 11.40
N CYS A 66 -4.70 7.43 11.74
CA CYS A 66 -5.98 7.58 11.06
C CYS A 66 -5.77 7.83 9.56
N PHE A 67 -4.90 8.76 9.20
CA PHE A 67 -4.57 9.02 7.81
C PHE A 67 -3.84 7.84 7.16
N GLY A 68 -2.98 7.12 7.88
CA GLY A 68 -2.32 5.91 7.37
C GLY A 68 -3.30 4.82 6.90
N PHE A 69 -4.44 4.66 7.58
CA PHE A 69 -5.50 3.74 7.14
C PHE A 69 -6.51 4.38 6.19
N MET A 70 -6.82 5.66 6.33
CA MET A 70 -7.83 6.33 5.53
C MET A 70 -7.34 6.67 4.12
N ILE A 71 -6.10 7.13 3.95
CA ILE A 71 -5.53 7.48 2.65
C ILE A 71 -5.65 6.36 1.61
N PRO A 72 -5.26 5.10 1.89
CA PRO A 72 -5.41 4.03 0.91
C PRO A 72 -6.88 3.73 0.60
N CYS A 73 -7.77 3.77 1.59
CA CYS A 73 -9.21 3.60 1.38
C CYS A 73 -9.79 4.73 0.52
N MET A 74 -9.42 5.97 0.79
CA MET A 74 -9.84 7.15 0.04
C MET A 74 -9.31 7.10 -1.40
N ALA A 75 -8.05 6.68 -1.60
CA ALA A 75 -7.49 6.51 -2.93
C ALA A 75 -8.28 5.47 -3.74
N ALA A 76 -8.65 4.34 -3.14
CA ALA A 76 -9.50 3.35 -3.79
C ALA A 76 -10.88 3.93 -4.15
N VAL A 77 -11.50 4.70 -3.25
CA VAL A 77 -12.80 5.36 -3.50
C VAL A 77 -12.69 6.39 -4.61
N VAL A 78 -11.67 7.25 -4.61
CA VAL A 78 -11.47 8.27 -5.66
C VAL A 78 -11.29 7.60 -7.02
N VAL A 79 -10.52 6.52 -7.11
CA VAL A 79 -10.35 5.77 -8.36
C VAL A 79 -11.68 5.22 -8.85
N VAL A 80 -12.49 4.63 -7.97
CA VAL A 80 -13.84 4.12 -8.31
C VAL A 80 -14.76 5.25 -8.78
N VAL A 81 -14.77 6.36 -8.07
CA VAL A 81 -15.63 7.52 -8.36
C VAL A 81 -15.22 8.18 -9.67
N SER A 82 -13.93 8.42 -9.90
CA SER A 82 -13.42 8.97 -11.17
C SER A 82 -13.72 8.05 -12.35
N PHE A 83 -13.68 6.72 -12.16
CA PHE A 83 -14.04 5.76 -13.19
C PHE A 83 -15.54 5.83 -13.52
N ASN A 84 -16.41 5.90 -12.51
CA ASN A 84 -17.86 6.05 -12.71
C ASN A 84 -18.22 7.37 -13.42
N TYR A 85 -17.60 8.50 -13.02
CA TYR A 85 -17.81 9.79 -13.70
C TYR A 85 -17.38 9.77 -15.16
N CYS A 86 -16.27 9.10 -15.48
CA CYS A 86 -15.78 8.98 -16.85
C CYS A 86 -16.72 8.14 -17.72
N LEU A 87 -17.35 7.12 -17.14
CA LEU A 87 -18.35 6.30 -17.83
C LEU A 87 -19.65 7.06 -18.10
N GLU A 88 -20.13 7.86 -17.14
CA GLU A 88 -21.30 8.73 -17.33
C GLU A 88 -21.11 9.72 -18.49
N GLU A 89 -19.92 10.31 -18.64
CA GLU A 89 -19.63 11.21 -19.77
C GLU A 89 -19.58 10.48 -21.13
N GLU A 90 -19.06 9.25 -21.17
CA GLU A 90 -19.01 8.46 -22.41
C GLU A 90 -20.41 8.02 -22.88
N GLU A 91 -21.29 7.65 -21.94
CA GLU A 91 -22.69 7.33 -22.24
C GLU A 91 -23.48 8.56 -22.69
N ALA A 92 -23.28 9.71 -22.03
CA ALA A 92 -23.89 10.98 -22.45
C ALA A 92 -23.47 11.38 -23.88
N GLY A 93 -22.19 11.18 -24.24
CA GLY A 93 -21.68 11.41 -25.59
C GLY A 93 -22.26 10.46 -26.64
N LYS A 94 -22.46 9.18 -26.31
CA LYS A 94 -23.14 8.20 -27.20
C LYS A 94 -24.62 8.54 -27.40
N CYS A 95 -25.32 8.97 -26.35
CA CYS A 95 -26.72 9.42 -26.43
C CYS A 95 -26.87 10.66 -27.33
N GLN A 96 -25.95 11.63 -27.26
CA GLN A 96 -25.94 12.79 -28.16
C GLN A 96 -25.60 12.45 -29.60
N ALA A 97 -24.68 11.50 -29.83
CA ALA A 97 -24.37 10.99 -31.16
C ALA A 97 -25.55 10.22 -31.77
N ALA A 98 -26.31 9.46 -30.97
CA ALA A 98 -27.51 8.73 -31.39
C ALA A 98 -28.72 9.67 -31.64
N ALA A 99 -28.78 10.81 -30.95
CA ALA A 99 -29.87 11.78 -31.08
C ALA A 99 -29.75 12.75 -32.27
N GLY A 100 -28.70 12.65 -33.10
CA GLY A 100 -28.54 13.45 -34.33
C GLY A 100 -28.50 14.97 -34.12
N MET A 101 -28.22 15.44 -32.90
CA MET A 101 -28.22 16.86 -32.56
C MET A 101 -26.96 17.58 -33.09
N PRO A 102 -27.07 18.86 -33.52
CA PRO A 102 -25.92 19.62 -33.99
C PRO A 102 -24.89 19.81 -32.87
N ARG A 103 -23.64 19.43 -33.19
CA ARG A 103 -22.49 19.50 -32.29
C ARG A 103 -22.17 20.98 -31.97
N TRP A 104 -22.44 21.40 -30.74
CA TRP A 104 -21.96 22.69 -30.22
C TRP A 104 -20.42 22.72 -30.23
N PRO A 105 -19.78 23.88 -30.47
CA PRO A 105 -18.33 23.99 -30.48
C PRO A 105 -17.82 23.77 -29.05
N GLN A 106 -17.45 22.52 -28.79
CA GLN A 106 -16.84 22.10 -27.55
C GLN A 106 -15.43 22.69 -27.51
N HIS A 107 -15.24 23.73 -26.70
CA HIS A 107 -13.92 24.17 -26.28
C HIS A 107 -13.28 22.97 -25.57
N SER A 108 -12.51 22.18 -26.33
CA SER A 108 -11.88 20.97 -25.85
C SER A 108 -10.80 21.37 -24.86
N SER A 109 -11.17 21.46 -23.59
CA SER A 109 -10.30 21.00 -22.52
C SER A 109 -10.15 19.51 -22.74
N ARG A 110 -9.32 19.15 -23.72
CA ARG A 110 -8.90 17.78 -23.99
C ARG A 110 -8.50 17.23 -22.63
N CYS A 111 -9.26 16.26 -22.12
CA CYS A 111 -8.76 15.38 -21.08
C CYS A 111 -7.46 14.80 -21.63
N THR A 112 -6.33 15.31 -21.15
CA THR A 112 -4.96 15.04 -21.61
C THR A 112 -4.47 13.65 -21.19
N TRP A 113 -5.37 12.72 -20.89
CA TRP A 113 -5.06 11.32 -20.62
C TRP A 113 -4.73 10.54 -21.91
N ALA A 114 -4.93 11.13 -23.09
CA ALA A 114 -4.58 10.54 -24.38
C ALA A 114 -3.06 10.32 -24.60
N SER A 115 -2.17 10.81 -23.71
CA SER A 115 -0.73 10.56 -23.81
C SER A 115 -0.24 9.30 -23.09
N PHE A 116 -1.06 8.64 -22.26
CA PHE A 116 -0.74 7.34 -21.68
C PHE A 116 -1.14 6.22 -22.64
N GLN A 117 -0.29 5.97 -23.64
CA GLN A 117 -0.54 5.02 -24.73
C GLN A 117 -0.41 3.49 -24.45
N PRO A 118 -0.07 2.93 -23.26
CA PRO A 118 0.05 1.47 -23.16
C PRO A 118 -1.30 0.73 -23.03
N PHE A 119 -2.45 1.44 -22.94
CA PHE A 119 -3.76 0.85 -22.62
C PHE A 119 -4.70 0.61 -23.82
N ARG A 120 -4.28 0.90 -25.06
CA ARG A 120 -5.17 0.77 -26.25
C ARG A 120 -5.70 -0.66 -26.45
N SER A 121 -4.91 -1.67 -26.10
CA SER A 121 -5.30 -3.09 -26.14
C SER A 121 -6.20 -3.50 -24.97
N LEU A 122 -6.14 -2.79 -23.84
CA LEU A 122 -7.07 -2.98 -22.72
C LEU A 122 -8.46 -2.41 -23.04
N VAL A 123 -8.55 -1.28 -23.76
CA VAL A 123 -9.83 -0.65 -24.17
C VAL A 123 -10.69 -1.57 -25.06
N HIS A 124 -10.08 -2.39 -25.92
CA HIS A 124 -10.82 -3.36 -26.74
C HIS A 124 -11.29 -4.59 -25.94
N ALA A 125 -10.54 -5.00 -24.90
CA ALA A 125 -10.99 -6.05 -23.98
C ALA A 125 -12.12 -5.55 -23.07
N ASP A 126 -12.08 -4.27 -22.71
CA ASP A 126 -13.02 -3.59 -21.82
C ASP A 126 -14.46 -3.57 -22.35
N GLN A 127 -14.64 -3.54 -23.68
CA GLN A 127 -15.96 -3.56 -24.35
C GLN A 127 -16.77 -4.85 -24.11
N SER A 128 -16.17 -5.90 -23.55
CA SER A 128 -16.82 -7.20 -23.30
C SER A 128 -17.18 -7.45 -21.84
N LEU A 129 -16.77 -6.58 -20.91
CA LEU A 129 -16.98 -6.76 -19.47
C LEU A 129 -17.99 -5.78 -18.91
N SER A 130 -18.88 -6.28 -18.04
CA SER A 130 -19.78 -5.45 -17.25
C SER A 130 -18.98 -4.50 -16.34
N LEU A 131 -19.48 -3.27 -16.18
CA LEU A 131 -18.92 -2.18 -15.36
C LEU A 131 -18.53 -2.62 -13.93
N VAL A 132 -19.33 -3.50 -13.32
CA VAL A 132 -19.06 -4.09 -11.99
C VAL A 132 -17.77 -4.92 -11.99
N HIS A 133 -17.47 -5.59 -13.09
CA HIS A 133 -16.28 -6.41 -13.22
C HIS A 133 -15.01 -5.58 -13.39
N GLN A 134 -15.09 -4.48 -14.14
CA GLN A 134 -13.99 -3.52 -14.31
C GLN A 134 -13.62 -2.87 -12.99
N LEU A 135 -14.63 -2.36 -12.26
CA LEU A 135 -14.45 -1.80 -10.92
C LEU A 135 -13.84 -2.81 -9.95
N ALA A 136 -14.28 -4.06 -9.99
CA ALA A 136 -13.72 -5.11 -9.15
C ALA A 136 -12.23 -5.38 -9.45
N VAL A 137 -11.82 -5.38 -10.73
CA VAL A 137 -10.41 -5.57 -11.11
C VAL A 137 -9.55 -4.41 -10.64
N VAL A 138 -10.01 -3.17 -10.84
CA VAL A 138 -9.30 -1.96 -10.40
C VAL A 138 -9.14 -1.94 -8.89
N LEU A 139 -10.18 -2.28 -8.13
CA LEU A 139 -10.12 -2.40 -6.67
C LEU A 139 -9.15 -3.48 -6.20
N ILE A 140 -9.09 -4.63 -6.88
CA ILE A 140 -8.10 -5.68 -6.59
C ILE A 140 -6.69 -5.15 -6.83
N ILE A 141 -6.43 -4.49 -7.95
CA ILE A 141 -5.10 -3.93 -8.25
C ILE A 141 -4.72 -2.84 -7.24
N ALA A 142 -5.64 -1.92 -6.93
CA ALA A 142 -5.40 -0.85 -5.96
C ALA A 142 -5.08 -1.42 -4.58
N SER A 143 -5.82 -2.44 -4.12
CA SER A 143 -5.53 -3.10 -2.85
C SER A 143 -4.19 -3.83 -2.83
N PHE A 144 -3.74 -4.40 -3.94
CA PHE A 144 -2.37 -4.95 -4.07
C PHE A 144 -1.30 -3.85 -3.95
N ILE A 145 -1.47 -2.71 -4.62
CA ILE A 145 -0.50 -1.60 -4.60
C ILE A 145 -0.44 -0.95 -3.21
N LEU A 146 -1.58 -0.82 -2.52
CA LEU A 146 -1.70 -0.15 -1.23
C LEU A 146 -1.39 -1.05 -0.03
N TYR A 147 -1.29 -2.37 -0.27
CA TYR A 147 -0.98 -3.38 0.75
C TYR A 147 0.27 -3.07 1.60
N PRO A 148 1.45 -2.73 1.04
CA PRO A 148 2.64 -2.45 1.84
C PRO A 148 2.41 -1.29 2.83
N SER A 149 1.74 -0.22 2.42
CA SER A 149 1.46 0.94 3.27
C SER A 149 0.49 0.61 4.43
N LEU A 150 -0.52 -0.22 4.15
CA LEU A 150 -1.45 -0.73 5.17
C LEU A 150 -0.70 -1.61 6.20
N CYS A 151 0.15 -2.53 5.72
CA CYS A 151 0.94 -3.40 6.58
C CYS A 151 1.93 -2.61 7.44
N GLN A 152 2.60 -1.62 6.86
CA GLN A 152 3.54 -0.77 7.58
C GLN A 152 2.85 0.07 8.67
N THR A 153 1.64 0.55 8.39
CA THR A 153 0.84 1.29 9.38
C THR A 153 0.38 0.39 10.52
N ALA A 154 -0.11 -0.82 10.21
CA ALA A 154 -0.53 -1.81 11.21
C ALA A 154 0.66 -2.29 12.08
N LEU A 155 1.76 -2.72 11.45
CA LEU A 155 2.94 -3.22 12.17
C LEU A 155 3.67 -2.11 12.94
N GLY A 156 3.62 -0.86 12.45
CA GLY A 156 4.23 0.29 13.10
C GLY A 156 3.63 0.63 14.48
N ILE A 157 2.44 0.11 14.81
CA ILE A 157 1.86 0.20 16.16
C ILE A 157 2.70 -0.58 17.16
N PHE A 158 3.27 -1.73 16.76
CA PHE A 158 4.08 -2.59 17.62
C PHE A 158 5.56 -2.20 17.65
N ALA A 159 5.97 -1.20 16.88
CA ALA A 159 7.36 -0.77 16.80
C ALA A 159 7.77 0.01 18.05
N CYS A 160 8.57 -0.63 18.90
CA CYS A 160 9.09 -0.07 20.15
C CYS A 160 10.61 0.03 20.11
N TYR A 161 11.15 1.18 20.51
CA TYR A 161 12.59 1.46 20.50
C TYR A 161 13.11 1.75 21.90
N ILE A 162 14.22 1.12 22.29
CA ILE A 162 14.87 1.37 23.58
C ILE A 162 15.84 2.54 23.40
N ILE A 163 15.53 3.67 24.05
CA ILE A 163 16.35 4.89 23.99
C ILE A 163 17.59 4.70 24.87
N ASP A 164 17.38 4.38 26.14
CA ASP A 164 18.45 4.21 27.10
C ASP A 164 18.59 2.74 27.51
N SER A 165 19.64 2.10 27.01
CA SER A 165 19.92 0.68 27.24
C SER A 165 20.72 0.38 28.52
N GLY A 166 21.11 1.41 29.29
CA GLY A 166 22.02 1.23 30.43
C GLY A 166 23.50 1.13 30.03
N ALA A 167 23.79 1.01 28.73
CA ALA A 167 25.13 0.89 28.17
C ALA A 167 25.60 2.24 27.60
N GLY A 168 26.86 2.61 27.83
CA GLY A 168 27.45 3.86 27.32
C GLY A 168 28.27 4.62 28.36
N ALA A 169 28.95 5.67 27.91
CA ALA A 169 29.85 6.49 28.73
C ALA A 169 29.14 7.44 29.70
N PHE A 170 27.85 7.72 29.49
CA PHE A 170 27.07 8.72 30.24
C PHE A 170 25.81 8.10 30.87
N LYS A 171 25.98 7.29 31.91
CA LYS A 171 24.87 6.56 32.56
C LYS A 171 23.92 7.49 33.32
N GLU A 172 24.43 8.57 33.87
CA GLU A 172 23.69 9.59 34.61
C GLU A 172 22.67 10.37 33.76
N ASN A 173 22.86 10.39 32.44
CA ASN A 173 21.95 11.04 31.50
C ASN A 173 20.85 10.10 30.97
N GLN A 174 20.90 8.81 31.32
CA GLN A 174 19.97 7.79 30.86
C GLN A 174 18.69 7.75 31.72
N LYS A 175 17.77 8.69 31.46
CA LYS A 175 16.52 8.87 32.22
C LYS A 175 15.32 8.10 31.63
N ALA A 176 15.42 7.63 30.38
CA ALA A 176 14.37 6.96 29.63
C ALA A 176 14.62 5.43 29.51
N SER A 177 14.72 4.77 30.66
CA SER A 177 15.13 3.35 30.80
C SER A 177 13.97 2.35 30.87
N TRP A 178 12.82 2.64 30.23
CA TRP A 178 11.68 1.72 30.27
C TRP A 178 12.04 0.35 29.63
N PRO A 179 11.78 -0.79 30.31
CA PRO A 179 12.24 -2.11 29.84
C PRO A 179 11.75 -2.51 28.44
N HIS A 180 10.57 -2.04 28.05
CA HIS A 180 9.97 -2.35 26.75
C HIS A 180 10.19 -1.25 25.71
N GLY A 181 10.94 -0.20 26.04
CA GLY A 181 11.18 0.95 25.16
C GLY A 181 9.99 1.90 25.02
N TYR A 182 10.14 2.84 24.09
CA TYR A 182 9.15 3.86 23.78
C TYR A 182 8.59 3.64 22.38
N TRP A 183 7.34 4.04 22.19
CA TRP A 183 6.64 3.77 20.94
C TRP A 183 7.20 4.66 19.82
N VAL A 184 7.56 4.06 18.68
CA VAL A 184 8.28 4.78 17.61
C VAL A 184 7.48 5.96 17.03
N ARG A 185 6.15 5.86 17.02
CA ARG A 185 5.28 6.93 16.52
C ARG A 185 5.01 8.04 17.54
N ASP A 186 5.15 7.75 18.84
CA ASP A 186 5.01 8.71 19.93
C ASP A 186 5.99 8.35 21.05
N MET A 187 7.18 8.96 20.98
CA MET A 187 8.26 8.70 21.92
C MET A 187 7.97 9.20 23.34
N GLN A 188 6.88 9.95 23.57
CA GLN A 188 6.45 10.30 24.92
C GLN A 188 5.70 9.15 25.60
N GLN A 189 5.22 8.16 24.84
CA GLN A 189 4.49 7.01 25.37
C GLN A 189 5.39 5.79 25.58
N ARG A 190 5.24 5.16 26.75
CA ARG A 190 5.92 3.92 27.10
C ARG A 190 5.27 2.74 26.39
N CYS A 191 6.08 1.80 25.91
CA CYS A 191 5.54 0.60 25.27
C CYS A 191 4.80 -0.32 26.25
N TYR A 192 3.65 -0.84 25.81
CA TYR A 192 2.76 -1.74 26.56
C TYR A 192 2.23 -1.19 27.89
N HIS A 193 2.21 0.14 28.06
CA HIS A 193 1.70 0.79 29.26
C HIS A 193 0.72 1.92 28.91
N GLY A 194 -0.21 2.23 29.82
CA GLY A 194 -1.19 3.29 29.63
C GLY A 194 -2.04 3.14 28.36
N ILE A 195 -2.22 4.24 27.64
CA ILE A 195 -3.07 4.35 26.45
C ILE A 195 -2.57 3.44 25.32
N HIS A 196 -1.25 3.30 25.15
CA HIS A 196 -0.67 2.41 24.15
C HIS A 196 -1.18 0.96 24.27
N ARG A 197 -1.29 0.44 25.50
CA ARG A 197 -1.82 -0.92 25.74
C ARG A 197 -3.34 -1.00 25.59
N GLN A 198 -4.08 -0.02 26.06
CA GLN A 198 -5.55 -0.11 26.14
C GLN A 198 -6.23 0.21 24.81
N VAL A 199 -5.67 1.14 24.03
CA VAL A 199 -6.29 1.65 22.80
C VAL A 199 -5.55 1.18 21.57
N TYR A 200 -4.25 1.46 21.51
CA TYR A 200 -3.49 1.26 20.26
C TYR A 200 -3.15 -0.22 20.01
N MET A 201 -2.79 -1.00 21.03
CA MET A 201 -2.54 -2.44 20.89
C MET A 201 -3.70 -3.24 20.28
N PRO A 202 -4.96 -3.14 20.77
CA PRO A 202 -6.07 -3.86 20.14
C PRO A 202 -6.35 -3.37 18.72
N VAL A 203 -6.19 -2.07 18.44
CA VAL A 203 -6.28 -1.51 17.07
C VAL A 203 -5.19 -2.10 16.17
N GLY A 204 -3.95 -2.22 16.66
CA GLY A 204 -2.84 -2.85 15.96
C GLY A 204 -3.10 -4.32 15.65
N VAL A 205 -3.63 -5.07 16.62
CA VAL A 205 -3.96 -6.49 16.44
C VAL A 205 -5.09 -6.64 15.43
N ALA A 206 -6.18 -5.87 15.58
CA ALA A 206 -7.32 -5.90 14.68
C ALA A 206 -6.92 -5.53 13.24
N SER A 207 -6.14 -4.46 13.06
CA SER A 207 -5.65 -4.04 11.74
C SER A 207 -4.66 -5.03 11.12
N THR A 208 -3.80 -5.68 11.91
CA THR A 208 -2.90 -6.73 11.42
C THR A 208 -3.67 -7.95 10.92
N VAL A 209 -4.67 -8.39 11.69
CA VAL A 209 -5.52 -9.52 11.27
C VAL A 209 -6.33 -9.15 10.02
N ALA A 210 -6.95 -7.96 10.00
CA ALA A 210 -7.79 -7.54 8.89
C ALA A 210 -7.01 -7.30 7.59
N PHE A 211 -5.92 -6.55 7.65
CA PHE A 211 -5.18 -6.13 6.46
C PHE A 211 -4.01 -7.04 6.14
N CYS A 212 -3.13 -7.34 7.10
CA CYS A 212 -1.92 -8.12 6.82
C CYS A 212 -2.25 -9.58 6.47
N LEU A 213 -3.18 -10.21 7.18
CA LEU A 213 -3.56 -11.62 6.97
C LEU A 213 -4.87 -11.76 6.18
N GLY A 214 -5.85 -10.90 6.44
CA GLY A 214 -7.17 -10.97 5.82
C GLY A 214 -7.12 -10.75 4.31
N LEU A 215 -6.37 -9.75 3.82
CA LEU A 215 -6.27 -9.51 2.37
C LEU A 215 -5.65 -10.70 1.60
N PRO A 216 -4.47 -11.24 1.98
CA PRO A 216 -3.93 -12.44 1.34
C PRO A 216 -4.88 -13.64 1.39
N LEU A 217 -5.57 -13.84 2.53
CA LEU A 217 -6.52 -14.94 2.69
C LEU A 217 -7.74 -14.76 1.78
N ILE A 218 -8.29 -13.55 1.66
CA ILE A 218 -9.41 -13.25 0.76
C ILE A 218 -9.01 -13.57 -0.70
N TYR A 219 -7.83 -13.16 -1.15
CA TYR A 219 -7.37 -13.50 -2.51
C TYR A 219 -7.21 -15.00 -2.67
N PHE A 220 -6.60 -15.68 -1.69
CA PHE A 220 -6.44 -17.13 -1.73
C PHE A 220 -7.80 -17.83 -1.81
N LEU A 221 -8.78 -17.44 -0.98
CA LEU A 221 -10.11 -18.02 -0.95
C LEU A 221 -10.91 -17.73 -2.24
N LEU A 222 -10.84 -16.51 -2.77
CA LEU A 222 -11.49 -16.14 -4.03
C LEU A 222 -10.98 -17.02 -5.18
N VAL A 223 -9.67 -17.16 -5.31
CA VAL A 223 -9.07 -17.98 -6.36
C VAL A 223 -9.34 -19.47 -6.11
N TRP A 224 -9.28 -19.92 -4.85
CA TRP A 224 -9.59 -21.30 -4.47
C TRP A 224 -11.03 -21.67 -4.81
N ARG A 225 -12.01 -20.76 -4.60
CA ARG A 225 -13.41 -20.98 -4.95
C ARG A 225 -13.61 -21.04 -6.47
N CYS A 226 -12.88 -20.23 -7.23
CA CYS A 226 -12.94 -20.17 -8.69
C CYS A 226 -12.10 -21.24 -9.40
N ARG A 227 -11.40 -22.12 -8.67
CA ARG A 227 -10.47 -23.12 -9.24
C ARG A 227 -11.08 -24.05 -10.30
N HIS A 228 -12.37 -24.37 -10.17
CA HIS A 228 -13.04 -25.28 -11.09
C HIS A 228 -13.44 -24.61 -12.42
N ASN A 229 -13.51 -23.27 -12.46
CA ASN A 229 -13.87 -22.48 -13.64
C ASN A 229 -12.70 -21.66 -14.22
N LEU A 230 -11.45 -22.05 -13.93
CA LEU A 230 -10.23 -21.33 -14.36
C LEU A 230 -10.04 -21.21 -15.89
N LYS A 231 -10.76 -21.99 -16.69
CA LYS A 231 -10.69 -21.96 -18.17
C LYS A 231 -11.65 -20.96 -18.80
N ASP A 232 -12.51 -20.33 -18.02
CA ASP A 232 -13.45 -19.35 -18.52
C ASP A 232 -12.70 -18.06 -18.92
N VAL A 233 -12.96 -17.56 -20.13
CA VAL A 233 -12.34 -16.35 -20.70
C VAL A 233 -12.55 -15.16 -19.76
N PHE A 234 -13.69 -15.10 -19.09
CA PHE A 234 -14.02 -14.02 -18.16
C PHE A 234 -13.19 -14.07 -16.87
N VAL A 235 -12.89 -15.28 -16.37
CA VAL A 235 -11.99 -15.51 -15.23
C VAL A 235 -10.54 -15.20 -15.63
N GLN A 236 -10.15 -15.51 -16.87
CA GLN A 236 -8.83 -15.16 -17.41
C GLN A 236 -8.65 -13.66 -17.61
N ILE A 237 -9.67 -12.89 -17.98
CA ILE A 237 -9.53 -11.43 -18.05
C ILE A 237 -9.47 -10.82 -16.64
N LYS A 238 -10.29 -11.32 -15.69
CA LYS A 238 -10.39 -10.77 -14.33
C LYS A 238 -9.19 -11.13 -13.43
N TYR A 239 -8.71 -12.36 -13.51
CA TYR A 239 -7.61 -12.89 -12.69
C TYR A 239 -6.35 -13.19 -13.50
N GLY A 240 -6.34 -12.92 -14.81
CA GLY A 240 -5.19 -13.13 -15.68
C GLY A 240 -3.98 -12.32 -15.24
N PHE A 241 -4.17 -11.15 -14.62
CA PHE A 241 -3.05 -10.43 -14.00
C PHE A 241 -2.34 -11.27 -12.92
N LEU A 242 -3.09 -12.01 -12.09
CA LEU A 242 -2.50 -12.88 -11.06
C LEU A 242 -1.82 -14.13 -11.66
N TYR A 243 -2.21 -14.55 -12.87
CA TYR A 243 -1.92 -15.90 -13.35
C TYR A 243 -1.25 -16.04 -14.71
N VAL A 244 -1.33 -15.04 -15.58
CA VAL A 244 -0.76 -15.10 -16.94
C VAL A 244 0.78 -15.19 -16.90
N GLN A 245 1.40 -14.71 -15.83
CA GLN A 245 2.86 -14.81 -15.64
C GLN A 245 3.31 -16.16 -15.06
N TYR A 246 2.39 -16.97 -14.53
CA TYR A 246 2.71 -18.20 -13.82
C TYR A 246 2.03 -19.41 -14.48
N LYS A 247 2.64 -20.58 -14.41
CA LYS A 247 2.00 -21.78 -14.96
C LYS A 247 0.62 -22.00 -14.32
N PRO A 248 -0.38 -22.54 -15.06
CA PRO A 248 -1.70 -22.87 -14.56
C PRO A 248 -1.81 -23.83 -13.37
N ARG A 249 -0.71 -24.15 -12.71
CA ARG A 249 -0.62 -24.90 -11.45
C ARG A 249 -0.36 -24.03 -10.20
N PHE A 250 0.06 -22.77 -10.34
CA PHE A 250 0.55 -21.92 -9.23
C PHE A 250 -0.41 -20.79 -8.83
N PHE A 251 -1.72 -21.06 -8.77
CA PHE A 251 -2.74 -20.01 -8.61
C PHE A 251 -2.68 -19.29 -7.25
N TRP A 252 -2.07 -19.95 -6.26
CA TRP A 252 -1.86 -19.44 -4.90
C TRP A 252 -0.64 -18.52 -4.78
N TRP A 253 0.18 -18.41 -5.83
CA TRP A 253 1.43 -17.65 -5.80
C TRP A 253 1.21 -16.16 -5.50
N ALA A 254 0.08 -15.59 -5.92
CA ALA A 254 -0.26 -14.21 -5.59
C ALA A 254 -0.39 -13.97 -4.06
N ALA A 255 -0.90 -14.95 -3.31
CA ALA A 255 -0.93 -14.88 -1.85
C ALA A 255 0.49 -14.99 -1.25
N VAL A 256 1.37 -15.79 -1.87
CA VAL A 256 2.78 -15.88 -1.46
C VAL A 256 3.50 -14.55 -1.66
N LEU A 257 3.29 -13.88 -2.80
CA LEU A 257 3.89 -12.57 -3.06
C LEU A 257 3.46 -11.53 -2.01
N GLN A 258 2.21 -11.57 -1.57
CA GLN A 258 1.74 -10.70 -0.49
C GLN A 258 2.36 -11.08 0.87
N LEU A 259 2.47 -12.36 1.20
CA LEU A 259 3.17 -12.80 2.42
C LEU A 259 4.66 -12.44 2.39
N GLN A 260 5.31 -12.51 1.23
CA GLN A 260 6.69 -12.06 1.03
C GLN A 260 6.81 -10.54 1.27
N THR A 261 5.87 -9.76 0.74
CA THR A 261 5.80 -8.31 0.97
C THR A 261 5.58 -8.00 2.46
N LEU A 262 4.70 -8.74 3.13
CA LEU A 262 4.49 -8.62 4.57
C LEU A 262 5.77 -8.91 5.36
N ALA A 263 6.51 -9.96 5.00
CA ALA A 263 7.77 -10.30 5.65
C ALA A 263 8.81 -9.17 5.48
N LEU A 264 8.93 -8.60 4.28
CA LEU A 264 9.83 -7.48 4.01
C LEU A 264 9.44 -6.22 4.80
N VAL A 265 8.15 -5.87 4.84
CA VAL A 265 7.64 -4.72 5.62
C VAL A 265 7.82 -4.95 7.13
N ALA A 266 7.64 -6.17 7.60
CA ALA A 266 7.92 -6.53 8.99
C ALA A 266 9.40 -6.34 9.31
N VAL A 267 10.32 -6.82 8.45
CA VAL A 267 11.76 -6.60 8.61
C VAL A 267 12.12 -5.13 8.55
N GLN A 268 11.52 -4.33 7.67
CA GLN A 268 11.74 -2.89 7.63
C GLN A 268 11.27 -2.19 8.92
N THR A 269 10.11 -2.58 9.44
CA THR A 269 9.49 -1.96 10.62
C THR A 269 10.24 -2.33 11.90
N PHE A 270 10.54 -3.61 12.10
CA PHE A 270 11.26 -4.10 13.27
C PHE A 270 12.77 -4.01 13.14
N GLY A 271 13.34 -4.03 11.93
CA GLY A 271 14.78 -3.86 11.69
C GLY A 271 15.31 -2.50 12.14
N ARG A 272 14.45 -1.50 12.27
CA ARG A 272 14.76 -0.21 12.91
C ARG A 272 14.81 -0.30 14.44
N THR A 273 14.17 -1.32 15.03
CA THR A 273 14.07 -1.49 16.48
C THR A 273 15.00 -2.57 17.04
N VAL A 274 15.41 -3.57 16.24
CA VAL A 274 16.39 -4.59 16.62
C VAL A 274 17.78 -4.33 16.06
N VAL A 275 18.80 -4.50 16.91
CA VAL A 275 20.22 -4.29 16.57
C VAL A 275 20.72 -5.37 15.61
N VAL A 276 20.66 -5.08 14.30
CA VAL A 276 21.46 -5.49 13.12
C VAL A 276 21.86 -6.97 12.90
N ARG A 277 21.95 -7.86 13.91
CA ARG A 277 22.45 -9.24 13.72
C ARG A 277 21.45 -10.24 13.14
N GLY A 278 20.14 -10.02 13.28
CA GLY A 278 19.10 -10.92 12.73
C GLY A 278 18.69 -10.61 11.28
N VAL A 279 18.99 -9.41 10.80
CA VAL A 279 18.49 -8.89 9.52
C VAL A 279 19.22 -9.52 8.31
N TYR A 280 20.52 -9.81 8.44
CA TYR A 280 21.31 -10.45 7.38
C TYR A 280 20.85 -11.87 7.05
N VAL A 281 20.36 -12.63 8.05
CA VAL A 281 19.92 -14.02 7.84
C VAL A 281 18.59 -14.07 7.08
N LEU A 282 17.68 -13.12 7.30
CA LEU A 282 16.40 -13.07 6.57
C LEU A 282 16.54 -12.55 5.14
N ILE A 283 17.45 -11.61 4.88
CA ILE A 283 17.73 -11.11 3.53
C ILE A 283 18.50 -12.16 2.69
N ALA A 284 19.35 -12.98 3.31
CA ALA A 284 20.09 -14.03 2.61
C ALA A 284 19.23 -15.25 2.19
N TRP A 285 17.99 -15.34 2.67
CA TRP A 285 17.03 -16.42 2.34
C TRP A 285 15.88 -15.97 1.42
N LEU A 286 15.80 -14.67 1.09
CA LEU A 286 14.92 -14.07 0.09
C LEU A 286 15.57 -14.08 -1.30
#